data_AF-A0A0S8CBW5-F1
#
_entry.id   AF-A0A0S8CBW5-F1
#
_cell.length_a   1.000
_cell.length_b   1.000
_cell.length_c   1.000
_cell.angle_alpha   90.00
_cell.angle_beta   90.00
_cell.angle_gamma   90.00
#
_symmetry.space_group_name_H-M   'P 1'
#
loop_
_entity.id
_entity.type
_entity.pdbx_description
1 polymer ?
#
loop_
_entity_poly.entity_id
_entity_poly.type
_entity_poly.pdbx_seq_one_letter_code
_entity_poly.pdbx_strand_id
1 'polypeptide(L)'
;MQRIYVHPLPVRIWHWINALGFVAMIITGFQIRYIGLIDLMSFRTAVVVHDWIGFVLIGNFFIWLLFYLFTDKIRVYHPELSPVKHFRASFRQAMFYGYGIFKGEPNPHRVSVYRKFNSMQSMSYQVIMLLLVPIQFWTGVLLWDVKRFSGMIEFLGGVRVVDTAHVLIFIFFSGFIFIHIYLATLGHTRMAHIKSMLTGWEEVEEEHGGK
;
A
#
# COMPACT_ATOMS: atom_id res chain seq x y z
N MET A 1 -9.16 18.28 -22.18
CA MET A 1 -8.75 17.45 -21.02
C MET A 1 -9.76 17.70 -19.91
N GLN A 2 -10.58 16.70 -19.60
CA GLN A 2 -11.60 16.82 -18.56
C GLN A 2 -10.97 16.54 -17.19
N ARG A 3 -11.33 17.33 -16.18
CA ARG A 3 -10.94 17.07 -14.78
C ARG A 3 -12.06 16.34 -14.06
N ILE A 4 -11.75 15.17 -13.51
CA ILE A 4 -12.68 14.39 -12.68
C ILE A 4 -12.20 14.35 -11.24
N TYR A 5 -13.12 14.46 -10.28
CA TYR A 5 -12.81 14.38 -8.85
C TYR A 5 -12.78 12.91 -8.40
N VAL A 6 -11.57 12.36 -8.30
CA VAL A 6 -11.36 10.92 -8.08
C VAL A 6 -10.99 10.62 -6.62
N HIS A 7 -10.28 11.51 -5.93
CA HIS A 7 -9.75 11.26 -4.59
C HIS A 7 -10.33 12.24 -3.54
N PRO A 8 -11.37 11.82 -2.79
CA PRO A 8 -11.92 12.58 -1.68
C PRO A 8 -10.86 12.99 -0.65
N LEU A 9 -11.03 14.15 -0.02
CA LEU A 9 -10.09 14.67 0.99
C LEU A 9 -9.77 13.66 2.12
N PRO A 10 -10.75 12.95 2.73
CA PRO A 10 -10.44 11.97 3.78
C PRO A 10 -9.51 10.85 3.31
N VAL A 11 -9.67 10.39 2.05
CA VAL A 11 -8.85 9.34 1.46
C VAL A 11 -7.41 9.82 1.24
N ARG A 12 -7.26 11.08 0.81
CA ARG A 12 -5.92 11.69 0.62
C ARG A 12 -5.19 11.87 1.94
N ILE A 13 -5.87 12.39 2.96
CA ILE A 13 -5.29 12.55 4.31
C ILE A 13 -4.84 11.19 4.84
N TRP A 14 -5.73 10.19 4.80
CA TRP A 14 -5.43 8.83 5.22
C TRP A 14 -4.22 8.24 4.47
N HIS A 15 -4.16 8.43 3.15
CA HIS A 15 -3.05 7.97 2.33
C HIS A 15 -1.73 8.62 2.73
N TRP A 16 -1.68 9.95 2.90
CA TRP A 16 -0.44 10.65 3.24
C TRP A 16 0.06 10.32 4.65
N ILE A 17 -0.85 10.12 5.61
CA ILE A 17 -0.49 9.60 6.94
C ILE A 17 0.16 8.22 6.80
N ASN A 18 -0.43 7.31 6.02
CA ASN A 18 0.17 5.99 5.79
C ASN A 18 1.50 6.07 5.05
N ALA A 19 1.60 6.88 3.99
CA ALA A 19 2.81 7.00 3.19
C ALA A 19 3.99 7.48 4.05
N LEU A 20 3.79 8.54 4.82
CA LEU A 20 4.83 9.08 5.71
C LEU A 20 5.15 8.11 6.85
N GLY A 21 4.13 7.48 7.45
CA GLY A 21 4.35 6.49 8.49
C GLY A 21 5.10 5.26 7.98
N PHE A 22 4.79 4.74 6.80
CA PHE A 22 5.49 3.59 6.21
C PHE A 22 6.96 3.91 5.95
N VAL A 23 7.27 5.09 5.41
CA VAL A 23 8.66 5.54 5.23
C VAL A 23 9.39 5.54 6.58
N ALA A 24 8.77 6.11 7.62
CA ALA A 24 9.39 6.18 8.94
C ALA A 24 9.53 4.79 9.61
N MET A 25 8.55 3.89 9.43
CA MET A 25 8.63 2.49 9.87
C MET A 25 9.76 1.74 9.17
N ILE A 26 9.96 1.97 7.87
CA ILE A 26 11.04 1.35 7.11
C ILE A 26 12.40 1.85 7.63
N ILE A 27 12.57 3.17 7.79
CA ILE A 27 13.82 3.77 8.30
C ILE A 27 14.15 3.23 9.69
N THR A 28 13.19 3.26 10.61
CA THR A 28 13.38 2.76 11.97
C THR A 28 13.57 1.23 12.00
N GLY A 29 12.90 0.47 11.15
CA GLY A 29 13.10 -0.97 11.00
C GLY A 29 14.51 -1.33 10.52
N PHE A 30 15.04 -0.60 9.53
CA PHE A 30 16.44 -0.73 9.12
C PHE A 30 17.40 -0.42 10.26
N GLN A 31 17.18 0.67 11.00
CA GLN A 31 17.98 1.06 12.15
C GLN A 31 17.98 -0.01 13.27
N ILE A 32 16.83 -0.63 13.55
CA ILE A 32 16.69 -1.68 14.56
C ILE A 32 17.37 -2.98 14.11
N ARG A 33 17.27 -3.33 12.83
CA ARG A 33 17.78 -4.59 12.28
C ARG A 33 19.30 -4.59 12.07
N TYR A 34 19.85 -3.46 11.61
CA TYR A 34 21.25 -3.33 11.18
C TYR A 34 22.05 -2.41 12.12
N ILE A 35 22.00 -2.74 13.42
CA ILE A 35 22.70 -1.98 14.47
C ILE A 35 24.20 -1.91 14.15
N GLY A 36 24.79 -0.70 14.21
CA GLY A 36 26.20 -0.45 13.94
C GLY A 36 26.59 -0.39 12.46
N LEU A 37 25.64 -0.64 11.55
CA LEU A 37 25.78 -0.32 10.12
C LEU A 37 25.02 0.97 9.75
N ILE A 38 23.93 1.22 10.45
CA ILE A 38 23.09 2.41 10.30
C ILE A 38 22.99 3.06 11.67
N ASP A 39 23.39 4.33 11.79
CA ASP A 39 23.46 5.08 13.06
C ASP A 39 22.76 6.45 12.94
N LEU A 40 21.53 6.45 12.42
CA LEU A 40 20.73 7.68 12.31
C LEU A 40 20.24 8.20 13.67
N MET A 41 20.03 7.29 14.63
CA MET A 41 19.59 7.59 15.99
C MET A 41 19.97 6.45 16.94
N SER A 42 19.85 6.67 18.26
CA SER A 42 20.09 5.59 19.23
C SER A 42 19.11 4.42 19.04
N PHE A 43 19.55 3.19 19.32
CA PHE A 43 18.69 1.99 19.25
C PHE A 43 17.39 2.16 20.05
N ARG A 44 17.50 2.70 21.27
CA ARG A 44 16.32 2.97 22.12
C ARG A 44 15.35 3.94 21.46
N THR A 45 15.86 5.02 20.87
CA THR A 45 15.03 6.00 20.15
C THR A 45 14.36 5.35 18.94
N ALA A 46 15.10 4.54 18.17
CA ALA A 46 14.56 3.84 17.01
C ALA A 46 13.38 2.94 17.38
N VAL A 47 13.53 2.12 18.43
CA VAL A 47 12.46 1.25 18.95
C VAL A 47 11.25 2.07 19.38
N VAL A 48 11.44 3.10 20.22
CA VAL A 48 10.33 3.94 20.71
C VAL A 48 9.59 4.62 19.57
N VAL A 49 10.32 5.18 18.60
CA VAL A 49 9.71 5.84 17.43
C VAL A 49 8.98 4.82 16.56
N HIS A 50 9.56 3.64 16.35
CA HIS A 50 8.93 2.54 15.59
C HIS A 50 7.61 2.10 16.22
N ASP A 51 7.59 1.90 17.54
CA ASP A 51 6.39 1.47 18.27
C ASP A 51 5.27 2.50 18.16
N TRP A 52 5.57 3.77 18.44
CA TRP A 52 4.57 4.84 18.38
C TRP A 52 3.99 5.03 16.98
N ILE A 53 4.84 5.03 15.94
CA ILE A 53 4.36 5.11 14.56
C ILE A 53 3.54 3.88 14.21
N GLY A 54 3.97 2.69 14.63
CA GLY A 54 3.23 1.45 14.47
C GLY A 54 1.81 1.55 15.04
N PHE A 55 1.65 2.03 16.28
CA PHE A 55 0.34 2.23 16.88
C PHE A 55 -0.52 3.28 16.16
N VAL A 56 0.09 4.38 15.73
CA VAL A 56 -0.63 5.41 14.92
C VAL A 56 -1.14 4.80 13.61
N LEU A 57 -0.32 4.00 12.92
CA LEU A 57 -0.71 3.35 11.67
C LEU A 57 -1.78 2.28 11.88
N ILE A 58 -1.71 1.51 12.97
CA ILE A 58 -2.76 0.57 13.37
C ILE A 58 -4.09 1.32 13.58
N GLY A 59 -4.07 2.41 14.35
CA GLY A 59 -5.27 3.24 14.56
C GLY A 59 -5.82 3.81 13.25
N ASN A 60 -4.96 4.38 12.41
CA ASN A 60 -5.32 4.93 11.10
C ASN A 60 -5.91 3.86 10.16
N PHE A 61 -5.39 2.62 10.21
CA PHE A 61 -5.94 1.48 9.48
C PHE A 61 -7.34 1.12 9.97
N PHE A 62 -7.57 1.04 11.27
CA PHE A 62 -8.90 0.70 11.81
C PHE A 62 -9.93 1.79 11.52
N ILE A 63 -9.57 3.07 11.59
CA ILE A 63 -10.46 4.18 11.18
C ILE A 63 -10.91 3.97 9.72
N TRP A 64 -9.96 3.67 8.83
CA TRP A 64 -10.27 3.39 7.43
C TRP A 64 -11.10 2.13 7.25
N LEU A 65 -10.75 1.04 7.93
CA LEU A 65 -11.45 -0.23 7.83
C LEU A 65 -12.91 -0.07 8.27
N LEU A 66 -13.16 0.55 9.42
CA LEU A 66 -14.51 0.82 9.92
C LEU A 66 -15.27 1.75 8.97
N PHE A 67 -14.65 2.83 8.51
CA PHE A 67 -15.28 3.74 7.55
C PHE A 67 -15.77 3.01 6.30
N TYR A 68 -14.97 2.11 5.73
CA TYR A 68 -15.35 1.37 4.52
C TYR A 68 -16.26 0.16 4.76
N LEU A 69 -16.20 -0.49 5.93
CA LEU A 69 -17.15 -1.54 6.30
C LEU A 69 -18.56 -0.99 6.55
N PHE A 70 -18.67 0.24 7.08
CA PHE A 70 -19.95 0.88 7.41
C PHE A 70 -20.45 1.90 6.37
N THR A 71 -19.77 2.03 5.22
CA THR A 71 -20.21 2.90 4.12
C THR A 71 -20.37 2.09 2.82
N ASP A 72 -21.41 2.36 2.02
CA ASP A 72 -21.67 1.73 0.71
C ASP A 72 -20.58 1.95 -0.37
N LYS A 73 -19.44 2.56 -0.02
CA LYS A 73 -18.32 2.85 -0.91
C LYS A 73 -17.45 1.63 -1.23
N ILE A 74 -17.75 0.45 -0.67
CA ILE A 74 -16.96 -0.78 -0.89
C ILE A 74 -17.00 -1.29 -2.34
N ARG A 75 -18.06 -0.94 -3.09
CA ARG A 75 -18.25 -1.37 -4.50
C ARG A 75 -17.13 -0.89 -5.44
N VAL A 76 -16.41 0.17 -5.09
CA VAL A 76 -15.28 0.69 -5.88
C VAL A 76 -14.06 -0.24 -5.85
N TYR A 77 -13.92 -1.06 -4.80
CA TYR A 77 -12.77 -1.96 -4.60
C TYR A 77 -13.01 -3.40 -5.07
N HIS A 78 -14.25 -3.75 -5.43
CA HIS A 78 -14.63 -5.06 -5.98
C HIS A 78 -15.39 -4.94 -7.31
N PRO A 79 -14.77 -4.38 -8.37
CA PRO A 79 -15.45 -4.20 -9.66
C PRO A 79 -15.68 -5.50 -10.44
N GLU A 80 -14.96 -6.59 -10.11
CA GLU A 80 -15.06 -7.89 -10.79
C GLU A 80 -15.14 -9.02 -9.74
N LEU A 81 -16.28 -9.70 -9.69
CA LEU A 81 -16.58 -10.74 -8.68
C LEU A 81 -15.95 -12.10 -8.99
N SER A 82 -15.44 -12.32 -10.20
CA SER A 82 -14.75 -13.56 -10.58
C SER A 82 -13.24 -13.48 -10.28
N PRO A 83 -12.71 -14.25 -9.30
CA PRO A 83 -11.30 -14.22 -8.95
C PRO A 83 -10.37 -14.57 -10.12
N VAL A 84 -10.78 -15.53 -10.97
CA VAL A 84 -10.00 -15.97 -12.13
C VAL A 84 -9.88 -14.87 -13.18
N LYS A 85 -10.97 -14.14 -13.46
CA LYS A 85 -10.94 -13.00 -14.39
C LYS A 85 -10.09 -11.86 -13.83
N HIS A 86 -10.24 -11.57 -12.54
CA HIS A 86 -9.47 -10.54 -11.86
C HIS A 86 -7.96 -10.84 -11.89
N PHE A 87 -7.57 -12.10 -11.64
CA PHE A 87 -6.18 -12.54 -11.70
C PHE A 87 -5.60 -12.43 -13.13
N ARG A 88 -6.31 -12.93 -14.15
CA ARG A 88 -5.86 -12.84 -15.55
C ARG A 88 -5.71 -11.38 -16.02
N ALA A 89 -6.63 -10.51 -15.64
CA ALA A 89 -6.56 -9.09 -15.94
C ALA A 89 -5.38 -8.40 -15.21
N SER A 90 -5.13 -8.79 -13.96
CA SER A 90 -3.99 -8.30 -13.17
C SER A 90 -2.65 -8.73 -13.79
N PHE A 91 -2.55 -9.98 -14.21
CA PHE A 91 -1.37 -10.51 -14.88
C PHE A 91 -1.11 -9.81 -16.23
N ARG A 92 -2.16 -9.57 -17.02
CA ARG A 92 -2.05 -8.81 -18.27
C ARG A 92 -1.52 -7.40 -18.04
N GLN A 93 -2.01 -6.72 -17.01
CA GLN A 93 -1.53 -5.40 -16.65
C GLN A 93 -0.06 -5.42 -16.17
N ALA A 94 0.34 -6.46 -15.42
CA ALA A 94 1.73 -6.64 -15.01
C ALA A 94 2.66 -6.85 -16.21
N MET A 95 2.26 -7.68 -17.18
CA MET A 95 3.01 -7.88 -18.42
C MET A 95 3.10 -6.61 -19.27
N PHE A 96 2.04 -5.80 -19.28
CA PHE A 96 2.06 -4.49 -19.93
C PHE A 96 3.13 -3.57 -19.31
N TYR A 97 3.15 -3.41 -17.98
CA TYR A 97 4.17 -2.58 -17.33
C TYR A 97 5.59 -3.16 -17.43
N GLY A 98 5.73 -4.48 -17.43
CA GLY A 98 7.03 -5.15 -17.51
C GLY A 98 7.64 -5.17 -18.90
N TYR A 99 6.82 -5.20 -19.96
CA TYR A 99 7.31 -5.38 -21.34
C TYR A 99 6.52 -4.58 -22.39
N GLY A 100 5.18 -4.61 -22.33
CA GLY A 100 4.32 -3.96 -23.33
C GLY A 100 4.54 -2.45 -23.46
N ILE A 101 4.86 -1.77 -22.36
CA ILE A 101 5.14 -0.32 -22.35
C ILE A 101 6.37 0.03 -23.20
N PHE A 102 7.40 -0.82 -23.21
CA PHE A 102 8.60 -0.63 -24.03
C PHE A 102 8.34 -0.90 -25.51
N LYS A 103 7.28 -1.67 -25.83
CA LYS A 103 6.80 -1.88 -27.19
C LYS A 103 5.84 -0.80 -27.68
N GLY A 104 5.47 0.16 -26.83
CA GLY A 104 4.46 1.17 -27.16
C GLY A 104 3.04 0.59 -27.27
N GLU A 105 2.75 -0.54 -26.63
CA GLU A 105 1.40 -1.09 -26.59
C GLU A 105 0.44 -0.11 -25.86
N PRO A 106 -0.86 -0.07 -26.22
CA PRO A 106 -1.82 0.75 -25.50
C PRO A 106 -2.08 0.19 -24.10
N ASN A 107 -2.25 1.08 -23.11
CA ASN A 107 -2.58 0.66 -21.75
C ASN A 107 -3.92 -0.12 -21.74
N PRO A 108 -3.96 -1.36 -21.21
CA PRO A 108 -5.17 -2.18 -21.17
C PRO A 108 -6.29 -1.60 -20.30
N HIS A 109 -5.99 -0.63 -19.43
CA HIS A 109 -6.92 -0.02 -18.50
C HIS A 109 -7.15 1.47 -18.80
N ARG A 110 -8.43 1.88 -18.76
CA ARG A 110 -8.85 3.29 -18.84
C ARG A 110 -9.50 3.71 -17.52
N VAL A 111 -9.05 4.84 -16.99
CA VAL A 111 -9.53 5.39 -15.73
C VAL A 111 -10.94 5.96 -15.91
N SER A 112 -11.86 5.63 -15.01
CA SER A 112 -13.17 6.28 -14.90
C SER A 112 -13.56 6.48 -13.44
N VAL A 113 -14.59 7.29 -13.18
CA VAL A 113 -15.08 7.56 -11.80
C VAL A 113 -15.44 6.28 -11.06
N TYR A 114 -15.94 5.27 -11.78
CA TYR A 114 -16.34 3.96 -11.25
C TYR A 114 -15.28 2.86 -11.40
N ARG A 115 -14.28 3.04 -12.28
CA ARG A 115 -13.11 2.15 -12.45
C ARG A 115 -11.83 2.95 -12.26
N LYS A 116 -11.51 3.22 -11.00
CA LYS A 116 -10.34 4.03 -10.60
C LYS A 116 -9.03 3.26 -10.70
N PHE A 117 -9.07 1.97 -10.40
CA PHE A 117 -7.89 1.12 -10.34
C PHE A 117 -7.89 0.13 -11.49
N ASN A 118 -6.72 -0.08 -12.10
CA ASN A 118 -6.52 -1.23 -12.96
C ASN A 118 -6.57 -2.52 -12.12
N SER A 119 -6.79 -3.67 -12.77
CA SER A 119 -6.99 -4.93 -12.04
C SER A 119 -5.80 -5.30 -11.16
N MET A 120 -4.57 -5.01 -11.61
CA MET A 120 -3.36 -5.25 -10.82
C MET A 120 -3.32 -4.36 -9.57
N GLN A 121 -3.60 -3.06 -9.70
CA GLN A 121 -3.67 -2.12 -8.58
C GLN A 121 -4.75 -2.51 -7.58
N SER A 122 -5.94 -2.90 -8.04
CA SER A 122 -7.04 -3.39 -7.20
C SER A 122 -6.62 -4.64 -6.40
N MET A 123 -5.99 -5.61 -7.08
CA MET A 123 -5.51 -6.84 -6.44
C MET A 123 -4.40 -6.55 -5.43
N SER A 124 -3.40 -5.74 -5.81
CA SER A 124 -2.32 -5.32 -4.92
C SER A 124 -2.87 -4.61 -3.69
N TYR A 125 -3.87 -3.74 -3.85
CA TYR A 125 -4.52 -3.06 -2.73
C TYR A 125 -5.15 -4.04 -1.76
N GLN A 126 -5.92 -5.02 -2.24
CA GLN A 126 -6.55 -6.03 -1.39
C GLN A 126 -5.51 -6.88 -0.66
N VAL A 127 -4.49 -7.39 -1.37
CA VAL A 127 -3.42 -8.19 -0.77
C VAL A 127 -2.65 -7.38 0.28
N ILE A 128 -2.30 -6.14 -0.03
CA ILE A 128 -1.54 -5.30 0.90
C ILE A 128 -2.40 -4.95 2.12
N MET A 129 -3.58 -4.39 1.90
CA MET A 129 -4.39 -3.82 2.98
C MET A 129 -5.11 -4.87 3.82
N LEU A 130 -5.56 -5.98 3.23
CA LEU A 130 -6.37 -6.97 3.94
C LEU A 130 -5.57 -8.19 4.41
N LEU A 131 -4.34 -8.36 3.94
CA LEU A 131 -3.49 -9.49 4.32
C LEU A 131 -2.14 -9.02 4.90
N LEU A 132 -1.28 -8.37 4.09
CA LEU A 132 0.09 -8.10 4.52
C LEU A 132 0.19 -7.07 5.64
N VAL A 133 -0.55 -5.97 5.56
CA VAL A 133 -0.58 -4.93 6.60
C VAL A 133 -1.11 -5.48 7.94
N PRO A 134 -2.25 -6.20 7.98
CA PRO A 134 -2.72 -6.84 9.21
C PRO A 134 -1.70 -7.82 9.81
N ILE A 135 -1.02 -8.64 8.99
CA ILE A 135 0.01 -9.56 9.48
C ILE A 135 1.22 -8.77 10.02
N GLN A 136 1.64 -7.69 9.35
CA GLN A 136 2.73 -6.84 9.84
C GLN A 136 2.40 -6.22 11.19
N PHE A 137 1.16 -5.72 11.36
CA PHE A 137 0.71 -5.17 12.63
C PHE A 137 0.63 -6.22 13.72
N TRP A 138 0.06 -7.39 13.40
CA TRP A 138 -0.09 -8.45 14.37
C TRP A 138 1.25 -8.97 14.88
N THR A 139 2.18 -9.25 13.96
CA THR A 139 3.56 -9.63 14.31
C THR A 139 4.27 -8.51 15.07
N GLY A 140 4.07 -7.24 14.71
CA GLY A 140 4.62 -6.10 15.45
C GLY A 140 4.11 -5.99 16.89
N VAL A 141 2.79 -6.15 17.11
CA VAL A 141 2.18 -6.14 18.46
C VAL A 141 2.68 -7.30 19.31
N LEU A 142 2.87 -8.49 18.73
CA LEU A 142 3.48 -9.63 19.42
C LEU A 142 4.91 -9.33 19.87
N LEU A 143 5.72 -8.69 19.01
CA LEU A 143 7.11 -8.37 19.29
C LEU A 143 7.26 -7.16 20.23
N TRP A 144 6.27 -6.27 20.28
CA TRP A 144 6.26 -5.11 21.16
C TRP A 144 6.27 -5.50 22.66
N ASP A 145 5.53 -6.54 23.03
CA ASP A 145 5.52 -7.08 24.40
C ASP A 145 5.57 -8.61 24.40
N VAL A 146 6.77 -9.14 24.12
CA VAL A 146 7.03 -10.59 24.04
C VAL A 146 6.61 -11.33 25.31
N LYS A 147 6.75 -10.70 26.49
CA LYS A 147 6.37 -11.33 27.76
C LYS A 147 4.86 -11.48 27.88
N ARG A 148 4.11 -10.41 27.56
CA ARG A 148 2.65 -10.43 27.61
C ARG A 148 2.04 -11.39 26.61
N PHE A 149 2.66 -11.56 25.44
CA PHE A 149 2.14 -12.41 24.37
C PHE A 149 2.87 -13.75 24.22
N SER A 150 3.64 -14.18 25.22
CA SER A 150 4.50 -15.38 25.15
C SER A 150 3.75 -16.63 24.71
N GLY A 151 2.55 -16.90 25.25
CA GLY A 151 1.78 -18.08 24.87
C GLY A 151 1.36 -18.11 23.39
N MET A 152 1.02 -16.96 22.81
CA MET A 152 0.68 -16.86 21.38
C MET A 152 1.93 -16.97 20.51
N ILE A 153 3.04 -16.40 20.95
CA ILE A 153 4.34 -16.50 20.26
C ILE A 153 4.81 -17.96 20.25
N GLU A 154 4.71 -18.67 21.37
CA GLU A 154 5.05 -20.10 21.48
C GLU A 154 4.19 -20.95 20.56
N PHE A 155 2.87 -20.70 20.52
CA PHE A 155 1.95 -21.37 19.61
C PHE A 155 2.33 -21.19 18.13
N LEU A 156 2.82 -20.01 17.75
CA LEU A 156 3.28 -19.70 16.39
C LEU A 156 4.67 -20.27 16.04
N GLY A 157 5.34 -20.97 16.97
CA GLY A 157 6.66 -21.55 16.77
C GLY A 157 7.82 -20.73 17.36
N GLY A 158 7.51 -19.76 18.22
CA GLY A 158 8.48 -18.98 18.99
C GLY A 158 8.85 -17.63 18.37
N VAL A 159 9.59 -16.82 19.15
CA VAL A 159 9.95 -15.44 18.79
C VAL A 159 10.65 -15.36 17.43
N ARG A 160 11.52 -16.33 17.12
CA ARG A 160 12.27 -16.34 15.85
C ARG A 160 11.35 -16.45 14.64
N VAL A 161 10.27 -17.24 14.72
CA VAL A 161 9.31 -17.39 13.62
C VAL A 161 8.54 -16.09 13.41
N VAL A 162 8.07 -15.48 14.49
CA VAL A 162 7.34 -14.20 14.46
C VAL A 162 8.23 -13.07 13.92
N ASP A 163 9.48 -12.94 14.41
CA ASP A 163 10.45 -11.96 13.89
C ASP A 163 10.75 -12.18 12.41
N THR A 164 10.95 -13.44 11.99
CA THR A 164 11.22 -13.75 10.58
C THR A 164 10.06 -13.33 9.69
N ALA A 165 8.81 -13.62 10.09
CA ALA A 165 7.64 -13.19 9.34
C ALA A 165 7.55 -11.65 9.26
N HIS A 166 7.76 -10.95 10.38
CA HIS A 166 7.76 -9.49 10.43
C HIS A 166 8.81 -8.87 9.50
N VAL A 167 10.00 -9.46 9.45
CA VAL A 167 11.12 -8.98 8.65
C VAL A 167 10.94 -9.29 7.17
N LEU A 168 10.40 -10.46 6.81
CA LEU A 168 10.12 -10.80 5.41
C LEU A 168 9.09 -9.84 4.80
N ILE A 169 8.05 -9.49 5.55
CA ILE A 169 7.05 -8.52 5.11
C ILE A 169 7.64 -7.09 5.07
N PHE A 170 8.50 -6.73 6.04
CA PHE A 170 9.28 -5.49 5.98
C PHE A 170 10.15 -5.39 4.72
N ILE A 171 10.83 -6.46 4.31
CA ILE A 171 11.63 -6.50 3.07
C ILE A 171 10.72 -6.29 1.86
N PHE A 172 9.57 -6.97 1.82
CA PHE A 172 8.57 -6.76 0.78
C PHE A 172 8.12 -5.30 0.71
N PHE A 173 7.76 -4.67 1.84
CA PHE A 173 7.32 -3.27 1.86
C PHE A 173 8.43 -2.28 1.48
N SER A 174 9.67 -2.58 1.86
CA SER A 174 10.84 -1.80 1.46
C SER A 174 11.05 -1.84 -0.05
N GLY A 175 10.82 -2.96 -0.71
CA GLY A 175 10.83 -3.03 -2.18
C GLY A 175 9.59 -2.38 -2.82
N PHE A 176 8.42 -2.62 -2.23
CA PHE A 176 7.14 -2.11 -2.72
C PHE A 176 7.13 -0.59 -2.85
N ILE A 177 7.72 0.15 -1.90
CA ILE A 177 7.69 1.63 -1.95
C ILE A 177 8.39 2.19 -3.20
N PHE A 178 9.50 1.60 -3.62
CA PHE A 178 10.21 2.02 -4.84
C PHE A 178 9.37 1.74 -6.09
N ILE A 179 8.80 0.53 -6.17
CA ILE A 179 7.94 0.13 -7.29
C ILE A 179 6.68 1.01 -7.33
N HIS A 180 6.07 1.28 -6.18
CA HIS A 180 4.88 2.11 -6.05
C HIS A 180 5.13 3.54 -6.56
N ILE A 181 6.22 4.17 -6.13
CA ILE A 181 6.61 5.51 -6.59
C ILE A 181 6.92 5.50 -8.09
N TYR A 182 7.64 4.49 -8.59
CA TYR A 182 7.92 4.37 -10.01
C TYR A 182 6.64 4.28 -10.85
N LEU A 183 5.71 3.39 -10.49
CA LEU A 183 4.42 3.26 -11.17
C LEU A 183 3.59 4.55 -11.10
N ALA A 184 3.68 5.32 -10.01
CA ALA A 184 3.01 6.61 -9.89
C ALA A 184 3.55 7.65 -10.89
N THR A 185 4.78 7.47 -11.40
CA THR A 185 5.35 8.34 -12.45
C THR A 185 5.03 7.92 -13.89
N LEU A 186 4.34 6.80 -14.10
CA LEU A 186 3.98 6.29 -15.42
C LEU A 186 2.60 6.79 -15.92
N GLY A 187 2.12 7.91 -15.39
CA GLY A 187 0.93 8.58 -15.89
C GLY A 187 1.17 9.35 -17.20
N HIS A 188 0.15 10.04 -17.70
CA HIS A 188 0.27 10.90 -18.90
C HIS A 188 1.35 11.98 -18.75
N THR A 189 1.61 12.43 -17.52
CA THR A 189 2.84 13.11 -17.13
C THR A 189 3.44 12.46 -15.89
N ARG A 190 4.76 12.63 -15.68
CA ARG A 190 5.48 12.05 -14.52
C ARG A 190 4.90 12.42 -13.16
N MET A 191 4.17 13.53 -13.09
CA MET A 191 3.59 14.06 -11.85
C MET A 191 2.07 13.94 -11.82
N ALA A 192 1.44 13.36 -12.85
CA ALA A 192 -0.01 13.28 -12.97
C ALA A 192 -0.69 12.65 -11.74
N HIS A 193 -0.29 11.42 -11.40
CA HIS A 193 -0.88 10.69 -10.28
C HIS A 193 -0.47 11.25 -8.91
N ILE A 194 0.73 11.82 -8.80
CA ILE A 194 1.16 12.50 -7.57
C ILE A 194 0.32 13.77 -7.33
N LYS A 195 0.12 14.56 -8.38
CA LYS A 195 -0.72 15.77 -8.35
C LYS A 195 -2.18 15.42 -8.08
N SER A 196 -2.71 14.32 -8.61
CA SER A 196 -4.08 13.88 -8.32
C SER A 196 -4.24 13.48 -6.84
N MET A 197 -3.22 12.86 -6.24
CA MET A 197 -3.21 12.54 -4.80
C MET A 197 -3.01 13.76 -3.90
N LEU A 198 -2.43 14.86 -4.42
CA LEU A 198 -2.32 16.12 -3.70
C LEU A 198 -3.57 17.00 -3.84
N THR A 199 -4.22 17.02 -5.01
CA THR A 199 -5.31 17.95 -5.32
C THR A 199 -6.70 17.31 -5.27
N GLY A 200 -6.79 16.00 -5.48
CA GLY A 200 -8.04 15.25 -5.60
C GLY A 200 -8.56 15.11 -7.03
N TRP A 201 -7.99 15.85 -7.99
CA TRP A 201 -8.44 15.95 -9.37
C TRP A 201 -7.51 15.20 -10.32
N GLU A 202 -8.09 14.42 -11.22
CA GLU A 202 -7.34 13.71 -12.26
C GLU A 202 -7.71 14.28 -13.63
N GLU A 203 -6.69 14.55 -14.45
CA GLU A 203 -6.82 15.03 -15.82
C GLU A 203 -6.93 13.81 -16.74
N VAL A 204 -8.06 13.71 -17.45
CA VAL A 204 -8.35 12.63 -18.39
C VAL A 204 -8.43 13.23 -19.79
N GLU A 205 -7.84 12.56 -20.77
CA GLU A 205 -8.01 12.93 -22.18
C GLU A 205 -9.49 12.81 -22.56
N GLU A 206 -10.03 13.83 -23.22
CA GLU A 206 -11.41 13.82 -23.70
C GLU A 206 -11.54 12.76 -24.80
N GLU A 207 -12.60 11.96 -24.73
CA GLU A 207 -13.07 11.22 -25.89
C GLU A 207 -13.36 12.25 -27.00
N HIS A 208 -12.50 12.34 -28.00
CA HIS A 208 -12.98 12.78 -29.30
C HIS A 208 -14.05 11.77 -29.71
N GLY A 209 -15.31 12.21 -29.64
CA GLY A 209 -16.48 11.41 -29.96
C GLY A 209 -16.24 10.60 -31.22
N GLY A 210 -16.09 9.28 -31.04
CA GLY A 210 -16.21 8.33 -32.11
C GLY A 210 -17.67 8.26 -32.50
N LYS A 211 -17.96 8.74 -33.71
CA LYS A 211 -19.18 8.39 -34.44
C LYS A 211 -19.29 6.87 -34.60
#